data_AF-A0A2G2KXT0-F1
#
_entry.id   AF-A0A2G2KXT0-F1
#
_cell.length_a   1.000
_cell.length_b   1.000
_cell.length_c   1.000
_cell.angle_alpha   90.00
_cell.angle_beta   90.00
_cell.angle_gamma   90.00
#
_symmetry.space_group_name_H-M   'P 1'
#
loop_
_entity.id
_entity.type
_entity.pdbx_description
1 polymer ?
#
loop_
_entity_poly.entity_id
_entity_poly.type
_entity_poly.pdbx_seq_one_letter_code
_entity_poly.pdbx_strand_id
1 'polypeptide(L)'
;MLNALECGIRRHHLKARCLSLDAYYSDRDIRLLKLLIQYLQADSGKESSTFIAGLEKFHFCWEHMLGKVLKCTVNLNSKLPAPAYIDIDGRVLTANKKGMRTDIILHDEHKNKYTIADAKYYAASNVGNAPGWGDIVKQLFYEKALKTLDADASIKNVFVFPGIDGNLKEARVRSRQKSTDESHIFINDFEPIYCYYTDPMLVIKNYLKGDKMTELTNELLRSV
;
A
#
# COMPACT_ATOMS: atom_id res chain seq x y z
N MET A 1 -55.37 3.59 28.94
CA MET A 1 -55.31 2.83 27.67
C MET A 1 -54.64 3.66 26.55
N LEU A 2 -53.53 4.34 26.84
CA LEU A 2 -52.82 5.21 25.87
C LEU A 2 -51.29 5.01 25.89
N ASN A 3 -50.70 4.38 26.92
CA ASN A 3 -49.25 4.15 27.00
C ASN A 3 -48.73 2.89 26.28
N ALA A 4 -49.61 2.06 25.71
CA ALA A 4 -49.21 0.85 24.98
C ALA A 4 -49.04 1.07 23.46
N LEU A 5 -49.61 2.16 22.92
CA LEU A 5 -49.57 2.48 21.48
C LEU A 5 -48.33 3.30 21.07
N GLU A 6 -47.74 4.10 21.95
CA GLU A 6 -46.52 4.87 21.63
C GLU A 6 -45.22 4.05 21.63
N CYS A 7 -45.18 2.91 22.33
CA CYS A 7 -43.99 2.05 22.39
C CYS A 7 -43.83 1.13 21.15
N GLY A 8 -44.94 0.86 20.44
CA GLY A 8 -44.95 0.08 19.21
C GLY A 8 -44.51 0.89 17.98
N ILE A 9 -44.90 2.16 17.91
CA ILE A 9 -44.66 3.01 16.73
C ILE A 9 -43.16 3.37 16.60
N ARG A 10 -42.46 3.66 17.70
CA ARG A 10 -41.02 4.01 17.65
C ARG A 10 -40.09 2.86 17.26
N ARG A 11 -40.48 1.59 17.45
CA ARG A 11 -39.69 0.42 17.02
C ARG A 11 -39.91 0.05 15.55
N HIS A 12 -41.06 0.39 14.97
CA HIS A 12 -41.35 0.12 13.56
C HIS A 12 -40.67 1.11 12.60
N HIS A 13 -40.42 2.35 13.00
CA HIS A 13 -39.72 3.32 12.15
C HIS A 13 -38.21 3.02 11.95
N LEU A 14 -37.55 2.37 12.91
CA LEU A 14 -36.15 1.92 12.76
C LEU A 14 -36.04 0.61 11.97
N LYS A 15 -37.04 -0.28 12.06
CA LYS A 15 -37.03 -1.57 11.35
C LYS A 15 -37.49 -1.46 9.89
N ALA A 16 -38.41 -0.55 9.58
CA ALA A 16 -38.89 -0.29 8.21
C ALA A 16 -37.86 0.46 7.34
N ARG A 17 -36.90 1.17 7.95
CA ARG A 17 -35.82 1.84 7.22
C ARG A 17 -34.71 0.88 6.79
N CYS A 18 -34.48 -0.21 7.52
CA CYS A 18 -33.49 -1.23 7.13
C CYS A 18 -33.97 -2.16 6.01
N LEU A 19 -35.28 -2.39 5.85
CA LEU A 19 -35.80 -3.32 4.84
C LEU A 19 -35.97 -2.71 3.44
N SER A 20 -35.76 -1.39 3.28
CA SER A 20 -35.92 -0.68 2.00
C SER A 20 -34.61 -0.18 1.38
N LEU A 21 -33.46 -0.42 2.03
CA LEU A 21 -32.15 0.10 1.59
C LEU A 21 -31.32 -0.90 0.75
N ASP A 22 -31.64 -2.19 0.82
CA ASP A 22 -30.89 -3.25 0.12
C ASP A 22 -31.10 -3.26 -1.41
N ALA A 23 -32.06 -2.50 -1.94
CA ALA A 23 -32.39 -2.53 -3.37
C ALA A 23 -31.74 -1.41 -4.22
N TYR A 24 -31.12 -0.39 -3.60
CA TYR A 24 -30.63 0.80 -4.34
C TYR A 24 -29.29 1.38 -3.89
N TYR A 25 -28.74 0.97 -2.75
CA TYR A 25 -27.44 1.46 -2.27
C TYR A 25 -26.34 0.43 -2.49
N SER A 26 -25.15 0.89 -2.89
CA SER A 26 -24.00 -0.01 -2.98
C SER A 26 -23.67 -0.53 -1.57
N ASP A 27 -23.22 -1.79 -1.45
CA ASP A 27 -22.83 -2.39 -0.16
C ASP A 27 -21.84 -1.50 0.63
N ARG A 28 -21.03 -0.73 -0.11
CA ARG A 28 -20.13 0.29 0.42
C ARG A 28 -20.87 1.40 1.16
N ASP A 29 -21.94 1.93 0.58
CA ASP A 29 -22.72 3.03 1.18
C ASP A 29 -23.48 2.54 2.41
N ILE A 30 -24.03 1.32 2.35
CA ILE A 30 -24.68 0.67 3.50
C ILE A 30 -23.67 0.50 4.63
N ARG A 31 -22.44 0.06 4.33
CA ARG A 31 -21.37 -0.08 5.33
C ARG A 31 -20.95 1.27 5.91
N LEU A 32 -20.81 2.30 5.08
CA LEU A 32 -20.47 3.66 5.53
C LEU A 32 -21.53 4.20 6.49
N LEU A 33 -22.80 4.09 6.13
CA LEU A 33 -23.92 4.54 6.98
C LEU A 33 -23.95 3.80 8.31
N LYS A 34 -23.70 2.48 8.31
CA LYS A 34 -23.59 1.68 9.55
C LYS A 34 -22.45 2.16 10.45
N LEU A 35 -21.28 2.44 9.88
CA LEU A 35 -20.13 2.96 10.64
C LEU A 35 -20.40 4.35 11.23
N LEU A 36 -21.05 5.24 10.47
CA LEU A 36 -21.43 6.58 10.95
C LEU A 36 -22.45 6.50 12.09
N ILE A 37 -23.43 5.60 12.00
CA ILE A 37 -24.41 5.37 13.07
C ILE A 37 -23.71 4.89 14.34
N GLN A 38 -22.82 3.91 14.23
CA GLN A 38 -22.07 3.38 15.38
C GLN A 38 -21.17 4.44 16.03
N TYR A 39 -20.48 5.26 15.22
CA TYR A 39 -19.66 6.37 15.72
C TYR A 39 -20.49 7.35 16.55
N LEU A 40 -21.62 7.80 16.01
CA LEU A 40 -22.51 8.75 16.70
C LEU A 40 -23.11 8.14 17.99
N GLN A 41 -23.37 6.83 18.00
CA GLN A 41 -23.89 6.14 19.18
C GLN A 41 -22.85 6.06 20.30
N ALA A 42 -21.60 5.73 19.96
CA ALA A 42 -20.49 5.73 20.92
C ALA A 42 -20.21 7.14 21.49
N ASP A 43 -20.18 8.16 20.62
CA ASP A 43 -19.95 9.56 21.03
C ASP A 43 -21.08 10.11 21.92
N SER A 44 -22.33 9.69 21.67
CA SER A 44 -23.48 10.07 22.50
C SER A 44 -23.52 9.43 23.90
N GLY A 45 -22.52 8.63 24.28
CA GLY A 45 -22.43 7.96 25.58
C GLY A 45 -23.46 6.82 25.78
N LYS A 46 -24.14 6.39 24.70
CA LYS A 46 -25.08 5.26 24.74
C LYS A 46 -24.39 3.91 24.80
N GLU A 47 -23.13 3.84 24.38
CA GLU A 47 -22.26 2.69 24.58
C GLU A 47 -20.96 3.14 25.24
N SER A 48 -20.53 2.45 26.30
CA SER A 48 -19.24 2.68 26.98
C SER A 48 -18.08 1.95 26.30
N SER A 49 -18.22 1.58 25.02
CA SER A 49 -17.28 0.77 24.27
C SER A 49 -16.39 1.66 23.38
N THR A 50 -15.12 1.31 23.24
CA THR A 50 -14.21 1.96 22.29
C THR A 50 -14.69 1.66 20.87
N PHE A 51 -15.17 2.67 20.15
CA PHE A 51 -15.52 2.53 18.74
C PHE A 51 -14.25 2.36 17.90
N ILE A 52 -14.12 1.20 17.23
CA ILE A 52 -13.02 0.91 16.31
C ILE A 52 -13.60 0.82 14.90
N ALA A 53 -13.23 1.77 14.04
CA ALA A 53 -13.53 1.74 12.61
C ALA A 53 -12.30 1.27 11.83
N GLY A 54 -12.46 0.18 11.07
CA GLY A 54 -11.43 -0.35 10.18
C GLY A 54 -11.77 -0.15 8.70
N LEU A 55 -10.77 0.06 7.87
CA LEU A 55 -10.91 0.08 6.41
C LEU A 55 -10.56 -1.31 5.85
N GLU A 56 -11.40 -1.83 4.94
CA GLU A 56 -11.13 -3.10 4.25
C GLU A 56 -9.84 -3.08 3.44
N LYS A 57 -9.45 -1.90 2.93
CA LYS A 57 -8.32 -1.72 2.02
C LYS A 57 -7.30 -0.72 2.58
N PHE A 58 -6.91 -0.92 3.83
CA PHE A 58 -5.99 -0.02 4.53
C PHE A 58 -4.60 0.06 3.86
N HIS A 59 -4.19 -0.94 3.07
CA HIS A 59 -2.94 -0.87 2.29
C HIS A 59 -2.87 0.37 1.40
N PHE A 60 -3.98 0.80 0.79
CA PHE A 60 -3.99 2.05 0.02
C PHE A 60 -3.77 3.29 0.89
N CYS A 61 -4.26 3.28 2.14
CA CYS A 61 -3.98 4.35 3.09
C CYS A 61 -2.51 4.33 3.51
N TRP A 62 -1.96 3.15 3.76
CA TRP A 62 -0.54 2.96 4.07
C TRP A 62 0.38 3.53 2.99
N GLU A 63 0.18 3.10 1.74
CA GLU A 63 0.89 3.59 0.55
C GLU A 63 0.79 5.12 0.45
N HIS A 64 -0.43 5.65 0.57
CA HIS A 64 -0.67 7.09 0.46
C HIS A 64 0.02 7.89 1.57
N MET A 65 -0.12 7.44 2.83
CA MET A 65 0.49 8.12 3.98
C MET A 65 2.01 8.13 3.86
N LEU A 66 2.64 7.00 3.53
CA LEU A 66 4.09 6.92 3.30
C LEU A 66 4.54 7.89 2.20
N GLY A 67 3.85 7.92 1.06
CA GLY A 67 4.16 8.85 -0.03
C GLY A 67 4.04 10.33 0.36
N LYS A 68 3.29 10.65 1.43
CA LYS A 68 3.11 12.00 1.95
C LYS A 68 4.07 12.36 3.08
N VAL A 69 4.51 11.42 3.91
CA VAL A 69 5.44 11.71 5.02
C VAL A 69 6.90 11.63 4.62
N LEU A 70 7.25 10.99 3.51
CA LEU A 70 8.62 10.97 2.99
C LEU A 70 8.99 12.30 2.32
N LYS A 71 10.29 12.63 2.32
CA LYS A 71 10.88 13.75 1.55
C LYS A 71 11.43 13.25 0.21
N CYS A 72 11.74 14.17 -0.70
CA CYS A 72 12.35 13.88 -2.00
C CYS A 72 11.55 12.90 -2.87
N THR A 73 10.23 12.83 -2.65
CA THR A 73 9.34 12.00 -3.46
C THR A 73 9.13 12.65 -4.82
N VAL A 74 9.26 11.85 -5.89
CA VAL A 74 9.02 12.28 -7.27
C VAL A 74 7.94 11.40 -7.90
N ASN A 75 7.15 11.97 -8.81
CA ASN A 75 6.15 11.22 -9.55
C ASN A 75 6.62 11.01 -10.99
N LEU A 76 7.02 9.77 -11.30
CA LEU A 76 7.48 9.37 -12.63
C LEU A 76 6.50 8.40 -13.31
N ASN A 77 5.34 8.12 -12.71
CA ASN A 77 4.40 7.10 -13.21
C ASN A 77 3.92 7.38 -14.65
N SER A 78 3.78 8.65 -15.05
CA SER A 78 3.42 9.02 -16.43
C SER A 78 4.54 8.81 -17.45
N LYS A 79 5.78 8.62 -16.99
CA LYS A 79 6.97 8.37 -17.82
C LYS A 79 7.32 6.89 -17.87
N LEU A 80 6.79 6.06 -16.97
CA LEU A 80 7.07 4.63 -16.96
C LEU A 80 6.45 3.92 -18.19
N PRO A 81 7.03 2.79 -18.62
CA PRO A 81 6.53 2.03 -19.75
C PRO A 81 5.07 1.60 -19.58
N ALA A 82 4.35 1.63 -20.70
CA ALA A 82 2.98 1.15 -20.81
C ALA A 82 2.84 0.14 -21.93
N PRO A 83 1.92 -0.83 -21.81
CA PRO A 83 1.69 -1.80 -22.86
C PRO A 83 1.09 -1.14 -24.11
N ALA A 84 1.54 -1.62 -25.27
CA ALA A 84 0.91 -1.40 -26.56
C ALA A 84 0.68 -2.76 -27.23
N TYR A 85 -0.42 -2.87 -27.95
CA TYR A 85 -0.79 -4.07 -28.70
C TYR A 85 -0.80 -3.74 -30.18
N ILE A 86 -0.39 -4.69 -31.02
CA ILE A 86 -0.51 -4.56 -32.47
C ILE A 86 -1.68 -5.44 -32.88
N ASP A 87 -2.72 -4.86 -33.48
CA ASP A 87 -3.85 -5.63 -33.97
C ASP A 87 -3.51 -6.39 -35.26
N ILE A 88 -4.45 -7.22 -35.73
CA ILE A 88 -4.25 -8.05 -36.93
C ILE A 88 -4.02 -7.21 -38.20
N ASP A 89 -4.47 -5.95 -38.19
CA ASP A 89 -4.31 -4.99 -39.28
C ASP A 89 -3.03 -4.14 -39.12
N GLY A 90 -2.18 -4.44 -38.12
CA GLY A 90 -0.93 -3.74 -37.86
C GLY A 90 -1.06 -2.41 -37.11
N ARG A 91 -2.25 -2.07 -36.60
CA ARG A 91 -2.46 -0.82 -35.86
C ARG A 91 -1.98 -0.95 -34.42
N VAL A 92 -1.35 0.11 -33.92
CA VAL A 92 -0.86 0.18 -32.54
C VAL A 92 -1.98 0.67 -31.62
N LEU A 93 -2.37 -0.18 -30.67
CA LEU A 93 -3.36 0.08 -29.63
C LEU A 93 -2.64 0.30 -28.28
N THR A 94 -2.49 1.56 -27.88
CA THR A 94 -1.83 1.92 -26.61
C THR A 94 -2.76 1.76 -25.42
N ALA A 95 -2.26 1.22 -24.29
CA ALA A 95 -3.03 1.03 -23.08
C ALA A 95 -2.36 1.69 -21.86
N ASN A 96 -2.17 3.02 -21.90
CA ASN A 96 -1.50 3.80 -20.85
C ASN A 96 -2.12 3.62 -19.45
N LYS A 97 -3.43 3.39 -19.34
CA LYS A 97 -4.10 3.12 -18.05
C LYS A 97 -3.68 1.78 -17.42
N LYS A 98 -3.07 0.88 -18.19
CA LYS A 98 -2.50 -0.40 -17.76
C LYS A 98 -0.98 -0.33 -17.65
N GLY A 99 -0.40 0.87 -17.65
CA GLY A 99 1.03 1.07 -17.48
C GLY A 99 1.51 0.70 -16.07
N MET A 100 2.83 0.65 -15.92
CA MET A 100 3.43 0.42 -14.62
C MET A 100 3.09 1.53 -13.65
N ARG A 101 2.95 1.17 -12.38
CA ARG A 101 2.65 2.11 -11.32
C ARG A 101 3.40 1.75 -10.06
N THR A 102 4.37 2.58 -9.70
CA THR A 102 5.07 2.49 -8.41
C THR A 102 4.28 3.22 -7.34
N ASP A 103 4.41 2.78 -6.09
CA ASP A 103 3.84 3.47 -4.94
C ASP A 103 4.62 4.76 -4.67
N ILE A 104 5.94 4.64 -4.49
CA ILE A 104 6.82 5.73 -4.07
C ILE A 104 8.15 5.66 -4.81
N ILE A 105 8.61 6.79 -5.35
CA ILE A 105 9.96 6.96 -5.86
C ILE A 105 10.60 8.12 -5.12
N LEU A 106 11.78 7.88 -4.54
CA LEU A 106 12.64 8.91 -3.97
C LEU A 106 13.77 9.23 -4.93
N HIS A 107 14.16 10.49 -5.02
CA HIS A 107 15.27 10.93 -5.86
C HIS A 107 16.24 11.81 -5.06
N ASP A 108 17.49 11.36 -4.94
CA ASP A 108 18.61 12.18 -4.46
C ASP A 108 19.31 12.79 -5.68
N GLU A 109 18.92 14.02 -6.02
CA GLU A 109 19.43 14.76 -7.19
C GLU A 109 20.95 14.95 -7.15
N HIS A 110 21.55 15.07 -5.95
CA HIS A 110 22.99 15.30 -5.82
C HIS A 110 23.83 14.08 -6.20
N LYS A 111 23.26 12.88 -6.05
CA LYS A 111 23.95 11.60 -6.32
C LYS A 111 23.42 10.88 -7.55
N ASN A 112 22.47 11.50 -8.26
CA ASN A 112 21.67 10.86 -9.30
C ASN A 112 21.19 9.44 -8.92
N LYS A 113 20.55 9.36 -7.75
CA LYS A 113 20.15 8.08 -7.16
C LYS A 113 18.65 8.03 -6.93
N TYR A 114 18.04 6.95 -7.37
CA TYR A 114 16.64 6.66 -7.12
C TYR A 114 16.47 5.52 -6.12
N THR A 115 15.47 5.64 -5.27
CA THR A 115 14.94 4.52 -4.48
C THR A 115 13.50 4.28 -4.88
N ILE A 116 13.20 3.08 -5.39
CA ILE A 116 11.84 2.65 -5.71
C ILE A 116 11.32 1.87 -4.51
N ALA A 117 10.36 2.44 -3.80
CA ALA A 117 9.75 1.84 -2.61
C ALA A 117 8.33 1.37 -2.92
N ASP A 118 8.11 0.07 -2.78
CA ASP A 118 6.80 -0.57 -2.82
C ASP A 118 6.33 -0.83 -1.38
N ALA A 119 5.19 -0.25 -1.03
CA ALA A 119 4.69 -0.20 0.33
C ALA A 119 3.72 -1.36 0.57
N LYS A 120 4.05 -2.25 1.49
CA LYS A 120 3.30 -3.48 1.74
C LYS A 120 2.72 -3.50 3.14
N TYR A 121 1.40 -3.48 3.24
CA TYR A 121 0.71 -3.49 4.53
C TYR A 121 0.43 -4.91 5.04
N TYR A 122 1.50 -5.63 5.39
CA TYR A 122 1.48 -6.88 6.13
C TYR A 122 2.81 -7.03 6.88
N ALA A 123 2.87 -7.93 7.86
CA ALA A 123 3.97 -7.94 8.82
C ALA A 123 5.34 -8.28 8.21
N ALA A 124 5.41 -9.15 7.17
CA ALA A 124 6.67 -9.61 6.58
C ALA A 124 7.70 -10.05 7.63
N SER A 125 7.24 -10.74 8.68
CA SER A 125 8.05 -11.17 9.82
C SER A 125 8.66 -12.56 9.63
N ASN A 126 8.23 -13.31 8.61
CA ASN A 126 8.77 -14.62 8.24
C ASN A 126 8.45 -14.93 6.77
N VAL A 127 8.95 -16.05 6.26
CA VAL A 127 8.75 -16.46 4.85
C VAL A 127 7.27 -16.67 4.49
N GLY A 128 6.43 -17.08 5.45
CA GLY A 128 5.00 -17.34 5.23
C GLY A 128 4.16 -16.08 5.00
N ASN A 129 4.67 -14.91 5.37
CA ASN A 129 4.02 -13.61 5.14
C ASN A 129 4.94 -12.60 4.43
N ALA A 130 6.00 -13.08 3.78
CA ALA A 130 6.91 -12.27 2.96
C ALA A 130 6.31 -12.00 1.56
N PRO A 131 6.82 -10.99 0.82
CA PRO A 131 6.45 -10.76 -0.58
C PRO A 131 6.60 -12.02 -1.44
N GLY A 132 5.58 -12.28 -2.26
CA GLY A 132 5.59 -13.42 -3.18
C GLY A 132 6.38 -13.14 -4.46
N TRP A 133 6.47 -14.14 -5.34
CA TRP A 133 7.17 -14.00 -6.62
C TRP A 133 6.65 -12.84 -7.48
N GLY A 134 5.33 -12.62 -7.50
CA GLY A 134 4.74 -11.51 -8.25
C GLY A 134 5.21 -10.14 -7.76
N ASP A 135 5.41 -9.96 -6.45
CA ASP A 135 5.93 -8.71 -5.90
C ASP A 135 7.41 -8.53 -6.20
N ILE A 136 8.21 -9.60 -6.07
CA ILE A 136 9.63 -9.60 -6.42
C ILE A 136 9.83 -9.23 -7.90
N VAL A 137 9.08 -9.88 -8.81
CA VAL A 137 9.17 -9.61 -10.24
C VAL A 137 8.75 -8.18 -10.55
N LYS A 138 7.64 -7.68 -10.00
CA LYS A 138 7.21 -6.28 -10.18
C LYS A 138 8.32 -5.31 -9.78
N GLN A 139 8.90 -5.51 -8.61
CA GLN A 139 9.94 -4.62 -8.08
C GLN A 139 11.18 -4.59 -8.98
N LEU A 140 11.68 -5.77 -9.38
CA LEU A 140 12.81 -5.88 -10.32
C LEU A 140 12.48 -5.25 -11.68
N PHE A 141 11.23 -5.30 -12.11
CA PHE A 141 10.82 -4.69 -13.37
C PHE A 141 10.71 -3.15 -13.29
N TYR A 142 10.33 -2.60 -12.12
CA TYR A 142 10.37 -1.16 -11.90
C TYR A 142 11.78 -0.60 -12.02
N GLU A 143 12.77 -1.29 -11.47
CA GLU A 143 14.17 -0.93 -11.65
C GLU A 143 14.56 -0.87 -13.12
N LYS A 144 14.26 -1.94 -13.88
CA LYS A 144 14.52 -1.99 -15.32
C LYS A 144 13.84 -0.86 -16.07
N ALA A 145 12.58 -0.57 -15.75
CA ALA A 145 11.84 0.52 -16.35
C ALA A 145 12.48 1.88 -16.06
N LEU A 146 12.92 2.11 -14.82
CA LEU A 146 13.55 3.38 -14.44
C LEU A 146 14.91 3.57 -15.11
N LYS A 147 15.69 2.48 -15.29
CA LYS A 147 16.94 2.48 -16.08
C LYS A 147 16.73 2.89 -17.55
N THR A 148 15.52 2.74 -18.10
CA THR A 148 15.22 3.24 -19.47
C THR A 148 15.04 4.76 -19.54
N LEU A 149 14.73 5.39 -18.40
CA LEU A 149 14.54 6.84 -18.31
C LEU A 149 15.85 7.56 -17.97
N ASP A 150 16.69 6.93 -17.15
CA ASP A 150 18.04 7.39 -16.82
C ASP A 150 18.95 6.17 -16.67
N ALA A 151 19.85 5.98 -17.65
CA ALA A 151 20.70 4.81 -17.72
C ALA A 151 21.88 4.86 -16.73
N ASP A 152 22.31 6.06 -16.34
CA ASP A 152 23.46 6.26 -15.45
C ASP A 152 23.04 6.33 -13.97
N ALA A 153 21.74 6.38 -13.69
CA ALA A 153 21.20 6.44 -12.35
C ALA A 153 21.44 5.15 -11.56
N SER A 154 21.87 5.32 -10.30
CA SER A 154 21.88 4.23 -9.32
C SER A 154 20.46 4.01 -8.79
N ILE A 155 19.95 2.78 -8.85
CA ILE A 155 18.58 2.45 -8.43
C ILE A 155 18.62 1.43 -7.31
N LYS A 156 17.90 1.74 -6.23
CA LYS A 156 17.71 0.87 -5.07
C LYS A 156 16.27 0.39 -5.00
N ASN A 157 16.08 -0.92 -4.92
CA ASN A 157 14.77 -1.53 -4.71
C ASN A 157 14.46 -1.68 -3.24
N VAL A 158 13.24 -1.31 -2.82
CA VAL A 158 12.84 -1.37 -1.42
C VAL A 158 11.39 -1.87 -1.27
N PHE A 159 11.18 -2.73 -0.27
CA PHE A 159 9.88 -2.92 0.35
C PHE A 159 9.81 -2.17 1.69
N VAL A 160 8.69 -1.50 1.94
CA VAL A 160 8.41 -0.83 3.22
C VAL A 160 7.20 -1.47 3.91
N PHE A 161 7.44 -2.07 5.07
CA PHE A 161 6.45 -2.79 5.87
C PHE A 161 6.09 -2.03 7.15
N PRO A 162 4.87 -2.22 7.70
CA PRO A 162 4.56 -1.78 9.05
C PRO A 162 5.30 -2.65 10.08
N GLY A 163 6.00 -2.01 11.02
CA GLY A 163 6.68 -2.71 12.12
C GLY A 163 7.74 -1.84 12.80
N ILE A 164 8.00 -2.08 14.08
CA ILE A 164 9.10 -1.43 14.81
C ILE A 164 10.40 -2.19 14.57
N ASP A 165 10.35 -3.50 14.77
CA ASP A 165 11.45 -4.42 14.52
C ASP A 165 11.12 -5.34 13.33
N GLY A 166 12.07 -5.45 12.40
CA GLY A 166 11.95 -6.24 11.19
C GLY A 166 12.78 -7.53 11.22
N ASN A 167 12.23 -8.63 10.71
CA ASN A 167 12.93 -9.92 10.67
C ASN A 167 13.59 -10.22 9.31
N LEU A 168 13.19 -9.51 8.24
CA LEU A 168 13.75 -9.69 6.90
C LEU A 168 14.61 -8.47 6.56
N LYS A 169 15.83 -8.70 6.08
CA LYS A 169 16.75 -7.63 5.66
C LYS A 169 16.64 -7.32 4.17
N GLU A 170 16.57 -8.36 3.36
CA GLU A 170 16.52 -8.25 1.90
C GLU A 170 15.90 -9.51 1.28
N ALA A 171 15.30 -9.35 0.11
CA ALA A 171 14.91 -10.44 -0.76
C ALA A 171 15.91 -10.55 -1.92
N ARG A 172 16.41 -11.76 -2.16
CA ARG A 172 17.33 -12.08 -3.26
C ARG A 172 16.84 -13.29 -4.04
N VAL A 173 17.02 -13.24 -5.36
CA VAL A 173 16.68 -14.35 -6.25
C VAL A 173 17.77 -15.40 -6.16
N ARG A 174 17.40 -16.66 -5.88
CA ARG A 174 18.32 -17.80 -5.82
C ARG A 174 18.04 -18.82 -6.92
N SER A 175 19.08 -19.54 -7.34
CA SER A 175 18.94 -20.67 -8.26
C SER A 175 18.41 -21.90 -7.54
N ARG A 176 17.18 -22.31 -7.84
CA ARG A 176 16.60 -23.53 -7.24
C ARG A 176 17.40 -24.80 -7.52
N GLN A 177 18.05 -24.88 -8.69
CA GLN A 177 18.82 -26.05 -9.10
C GLN A 177 20.22 -26.10 -8.48
N LYS A 178 20.85 -24.95 -8.26
CA LYS A 178 22.22 -24.86 -7.71
C LYS A 178 22.25 -24.69 -6.20
N SER A 179 21.12 -24.32 -5.58
CA SER A 179 20.98 -24.25 -4.13
C SER A 179 20.72 -25.63 -3.51
N THR A 180 21.25 -25.82 -2.30
CA THR A 180 20.86 -26.86 -1.34
C THR A 180 20.25 -26.21 -0.10
N ASP A 181 19.82 -27.02 0.87
CA ASP A 181 19.32 -26.53 2.17
C ASP A 181 20.43 -25.88 3.01
N GLU A 182 21.69 -26.24 2.78
CA GLU A 182 22.87 -25.76 3.52
C GLU A 182 23.63 -24.66 2.76
N SER A 183 23.45 -24.56 1.44
CA SER A 183 24.15 -23.60 0.58
C SER A 183 23.23 -22.95 -0.43
N HIS A 184 23.16 -21.62 -0.41
CA HIS A 184 22.25 -20.86 -1.25
C HIS A 184 22.99 -20.04 -2.31
N ILE A 185 22.84 -20.42 -3.57
CA ILE A 185 23.42 -19.71 -4.71
C ILE A 185 22.45 -18.64 -5.22
N PHE A 186 22.79 -17.37 -4.97
CA PHE A 186 22.04 -16.23 -5.49
C PHE A 186 22.40 -15.91 -6.95
N ILE A 187 21.42 -15.42 -7.71
CA ILE A 187 21.59 -14.98 -9.10
C ILE A 187 21.92 -13.49 -9.08
N ASN A 188 23.13 -13.12 -9.50
CA ASN A 188 23.63 -11.75 -9.40
C ASN A 188 23.03 -10.79 -10.44
N ASP A 189 22.37 -11.30 -11.49
CA ASP A 189 21.70 -10.47 -12.50
C ASP A 189 20.44 -9.75 -11.95
N PHE A 190 19.99 -10.14 -10.74
CA PHE A 190 18.88 -9.50 -10.06
C PHE A 190 19.40 -8.77 -8.82
N GLU A 191 19.25 -7.46 -8.81
CA GLU A 191 19.59 -6.64 -7.65
C GLU A 191 18.75 -7.06 -6.44
N PRO A 192 19.31 -6.98 -5.22
CA PRO A 192 18.57 -7.22 -3.99
C PRO A 192 17.43 -6.20 -3.82
N ILE A 193 16.36 -6.64 -3.18
CA ILE A 193 15.27 -5.77 -2.72
C ILE A 193 15.39 -5.64 -1.21
N TYR A 194 15.68 -4.45 -0.71
CA TYR A 194 15.89 -4.23 0.72
C TYR A 194 14.56 -4.08 1.47
N CYS A 195 14.49 -4.64 2.67
CA CYS A 195 13.31 -4.60 3.50
C CYS A 195 13.48 -3.57 4.62
N TYR A 196 12.57 -2.62 4.69
CA TYR A 196 12.51 -1.61 5.75
C TYR A 196 11.19 -1.70 6.50
N TYR A 197 11.24 -1.36 7.78
CA TYR A 197 10.09 -1.39 8.68
C TYR A 197 9.93 -0.03 9.32
N THR A 198 8.70 0.44 9.45
CA THR A 198 8.42 1.67 10.17
C THR A 198 7.14 1.54 10.98
N ASP A 199 7.13 2.15 12.16
CA ASP A 199 5.97 2.16 13.04
C ASP A 199 4.76 2.80 12.34
N PRO A 200 3.65 2.06 12.12
CA PRO A 200 2.46 2.61 11.49
C PRO A 200 1.85 3.77 12.28
N MET A 201 1.96 3.77 13.61
CA MET A 201 1.46 4.87 14.44
C MET A 201 2.29 6.13 14.24
N LEU A 202 3.60 6.00 14.06
CA LEU A 202 4.47 7.11 13.71
C LEU A 202 4.13 7.68 12.32
N VAL A 203 3.86 6.82 11.33
CA VAL A 203 3.44 7.24 9.98
C VAL A 203 2.12 8.01 10.05
N ILE A 204 1.11 7.48 10.74
CA ILE A 204 -0.20 8.14 10.91
C ILE A 204 -0.03 9.48 11.62
N LYS A 205 0.74 9.52 12.72
CA LYS A 205 0.99 10.75 13.48
C LYS A 205 1.63 11.84 12.62
N ASN A 206 2.66 11.51 11.85
CA ASN A 206 3.32 12.48 10.96
C ASN A 206 2.39 12.91 9.83
N TYR A 207 1.64 11.97 9.23
CA TYR A 207 0.69 12.26 8.18
C TYR A 207 -0.39 13.26 8.63
N LEU A 208 -0.98 13.05 9.81
CA LEU A 208 -2.01 13.94 10.36
C LEU A 208 -1.48 15.35 10.68
N LYS A 209 -0.21 15.46 11.08
CA LYS A 209 0.45 16.74 11.36
C LYS A 209 0.99 17.45 10.11
N GLY A 210 1.07 16.74 8.98
CA GLY A 210 1.80 17.21 7.80
C GLY A 210 3.34 17.16 7.96
N ASP A 211 3.83 16.45 8.97
CA ASP A 211 5.25 16.33 9.28
C ASP A 211 5.95 15.32 8.36
N LYS A 212 7.27 15.48 8.24
CA LYS A 212 8.11 14.63 7.39
C LYS A 212 8.98 13.69 8.21
N MET A 213 8.99 12.41 7.83
CA MET A 213 9.85 11.38 8.40
C MET A 213 11.24 11.41 7.77
N THR A 214 12.07 12.35 8.24
CA THR A 214 13.41 12.61 7.69
C THR A 214 14.35 11.42 7.90
N GLU A 215 14.32 10.78 9.06
CA GLU A 215 15.16 9.62 9.39
C GLU A 215 14.90 8.47 8.42
N LEU A 216 13.64 8.03 8.30
CA LEU A 216 13.24 7.00 7.34
C LEU A 216 13.60 7.40 5.90
N THR A 217 13.39 8.65 5.50
CA THR A 217 13.78 9.10 4.15
C THR A 217 15.28 8.92 3.91
N ASN A 218 16.12 9.31 4.88
CA ASN A 218 17.57 9.19 4.77
C ASN A 218 18.02 7.72 4.72
N GLU A 219 17.39 6.84 5.50
CA GLU A 219 17.66 5.39 5.46
C GLU A 219 17.34 4.79 4.10
N LEU A 220 16.19 5.17 3.53
CA LEU A 220 15.77 4.72 2.20
C LEU A 220 16.73 5.21 1.10
N LEU A 221 17.25 6.44 1.21
CA LEU A 221 18.23 7.00 0.28
C LEU A 221 19.67 6.54 0.52
N ARG A 222 20.00 5.97 1.69
CA ARG A 222 21.35 5.52 2.02
C ARG A 222 21.83 4.46 1.04
N SER A 223 23.10 4.56 0.62
CA SER A 223 23.78 3.50 -0.13
C SER A 223 23.89 2.26 0.72
N VAL A 224 23.82 1.11 0.06
CA VAL A 224 24.00 -0.19 0.70
C VAL A 224 25.47 -0.57 0.69
#